data_AF-A0A527FDR3-F1
#
_entry.id   AF-A0A527FDR3-F1
#
_cell.length_a   1.000
_cell.length_b   1.000
_cell.length_c   1.000
_cell.angle_alpha   90.00
_cell.angle_beta   90.00
_cell.angle_gamma   90.00
#
_symmetry.space_group_name_H-M   'P 1'
#
loop_
_entity.id
_entity.type
_entity.pdbx_description
1 polymer ?
#
loop_
_entity_poly.entity_id
_entity_poly.type
_entity_poly.pdbx_seq_one_letter_code
_entity_poly.pdbx_strand_id
1 'polypeptide(L)' 'LTIANILGVPFGTWLGQAFGWRATFWAVTLVGVAAFAVILALVPRTRTAPEKSDLRADLAVLRRTPVLLG' A
#
# COMPACT_ATOMS: atom_id res chain seq x y z
N LEU A 1 10.19 -16.94 12.28
CA LEU A 1 9.09 -17.39 11.41
C LEU A 1 7.78 -17.05 12.11
N THR A 2 7.05 -16.03 11.66
CA THR A 2 5.82 -15.58 12.30
C THR A 2 4.64 -16.49 11.92
N ILE A 3 3.58 -16.52 12.74
CA ILE A 3 2.33 -17.27 12.47
C ILE A 3 1.78 -16.94 11.07
N ALA A 4 1.97 -15.71 10.60
CA ALA A 4 1.58 -15.25 9.28
C ALA A 4 2.20 -16.10 8.14
N ASN A 5 3.48 -16.50 8.24
CA ASN A 5 4.12 -17.31 7.21
C ASN A 5 3.71 -18.79 7.27
N ILE A 6 3.40 -19.31 8.46
CA ILE A 6 2.98 -20.70 8.65
C ILE A 6 1.57 -20.93 8.07
N LEU A 7 0.68 -19.96 8.21
CA LEU A 7 -0.70 -20.07 7.73
C LEU A 7 -0.88 -19.50 6.31
N GLY A 8 -0.15 -18.44 5.95
CA GLY A 8 -0.34 -17.74 4.67
C GLY A 8 0.00 -18.60 3.46
N VAL A 9 1.08 -19.39 3.53
CA VAL A 9 1.52 -20.25 2.43
C VAL A 9 0.51 -21.36 2.13
N PRO A 10 0.13 -22.26 3.08
CA PRO A 10 -0.82 -23.33 2.79
C PRO A 10 -2.21 -22.81 2.42
N PHE A 11 -2.64 -21.69 3.02
CA PHE A 11 -3.93 -21.06 2.67
C PHE A 11 -3.93 -20.52 1.24
N GLY A 12 -2.83 -19.88 0.81
CA GLY A 12 -2.65 -19.42 -0.56
C GLY A 12 -2.66 -20.56 -1.58
N THR A 13 -2.01 -21.68 -1.26
CA THR A 13 -2.00 -22.88 -2.13
C THR A 13 -3.37 -23.53 -2.21
N TRP A 14 -4.09 -23.64 -1.08
CA TRP A 14 -5.43 -24.22 -1.03
C TRP A 14 -6.44 -23.36 -1.80
N LEU A 15 -6.36 -22.03 -1.68
CA LEU A 15 -7.20 -21.11 -2.44
C LEU A 15 -6.93 -21.17 -3.94
N GLY A 16 -5.66 -21.31 -4.34
CA GLY A 16 -5.25 -21.48 -5.73
C GLY A 16 -5.68 -22.82 -6.35
N GLN A 17 -5.69 -23.90 -5.56
CA GLN A 17 -6.14 -25.23 -5.99
C GLN A 17 -7.68 -25.35 -6.04
N ALA A 18 -8.40 -24.81 -5.04
CA ALA A 18 -9.85 -24.98 -4.91
C ALA A 18 -10.65 -24.11 -5.89
N PHE A 19 -10.19 -22.89 -6.18
CA PHE A 19 -10.94 -21.91 -6.97
C PHE A 19 -10.18 -21.40 -8.20
N GLY A 20 -9.00 -21.98 -8.49
CA GLY A 20 -8.15 -21.63 -9.62
C GLY A 20 -7.44 -20.28 -9.46
N TRP A 21 -6.57 -19.97 -10.42
CA TRP A 21 -5.73 -18.76 -10.43
C TRP A 21 -6.49 -17.43 -10.37
N ARG A 22 -7.81 -17.41 -10.64
CA ARG A 22 -8.64 -16.21 -10.53
C ARG A 22 -8.96 -15.85 -9.08
N ALA A 23 -9.04 -16.85 -8.19
CA ALA A 23 -9.34 -16.63 -6.79
C ALA A 23 -8.18 -16.02 -6.01
N THR A 24 -6.94 -16.32 -6.40
CA THR A 24 -5.76 -15.66 -5.82
C THR A 24 -5.76 -14.17 -6.14
N PHE A 25 -6.13 -13.79 -7.38
CA PHE A 25 -6.34 -12.37 -7.72
C PHE A 25 -7.42 -11.73 -6.88
N TRP A 26 -8.61 -12.34 -6.78
CA TRP A 26 -9.69 -11.81 -5.95
C TRP A 26 -9.32 -11.68 -4.47
N ALA A 27 -8.59 -12.64 -3.92
CA ALA A 27 -8.13 -12.59 -2.53
C ALA A 27 -7.16 -11.43 -2.29
N VAL A 28 -6.18 -11.25 -3.17
CA VAL A 28 -5.23 -10.13 -3.08
C VAL A 28 -5.96 -8.79 -3.26
N THR A 29 -6.89 -8.70 -4.21
CA THR A 29 -7.73 -7.51 -4.39
C THR A 29 -8.54 -7.21 -3.14
N LEU A 30 -9.19 -8.21 -2.53
CA LEU A 30 -9.99 -8.02 -1.32
C LEU A 30 -9.13 -7.53 -0.15
N VAL A 31 -7.95 -8.13 0.05
CA VAL A 31 -6.99 -7.72 1.07
C VAL A 31 -6.48 -6.30 0.82
N GLY A 32 -6.16 -5.97 -0.44
CA GLY A 32 -5.74 -4.62 -0.82
C GLY A 32 -6.83 -3.57 -0.59
N VAL A 33 -8.07 -3.87 -0.98
CA VAL A 33 -9.23 -3.00 -0.73
C VAL A 33 -9.50 -2.85 0.76
N ALA A 34 -9.39 -3.93 1.53
CA ALA A 34 -9.55 -3.87 2.99
C ALA A 34 -8.46 -3.00 3.63
N ALA A 35 -7.18 -3.18 3.24
CA ALA A 35 -6.09 -2.34 3.71
C ALA A 35 -6.30 -0.86 3.32
N PHE A 36 -6.74 -0.60 2.09
CA PHE A 36 -7.06 0.74 1.63
C PHE A 36 -8.21 1.38 2.42
N ALA A 37 -9.27 0.62 2.69
CA ALA A 37 -10.39 1.08 3.50
C ALA A 37 -9.97 1.35 4.95
N VAL A 38 -9.13 0.49 5.54
CA VAL A 38 -8.55 0.69 6.86
C VAL A 38 -7.69 1.96 6.87
N ILE A 39 -6.85 2.18 5.86
CA ILE A 39 -6.09 3.42 5.74
C ILE A 39 -7.04 4.62 5.65
N LEU A 40 -8.06 4.59 4.80
CA LEU A 40 -9.02 5.69 4.69
C LEU A 40 -9.80 5.97 5.97
N ALA A 41 -10.13 4.93 6.74
CA ALA A 41 -10.92 5.04 7.97
C ALA A 41 -10.05 5.41 9.19
N LEU A 42 -8.85 4.83 9.27
CA LEU A 42 -8.00 4.89 10.45
C LEU A 42 -6.90 5.95 10.33
N VAL A 43 -6.51 6.35 9.12
CA VAL A 43 -5.68 7.55 8.92
C VAL A 43 -6.59 8.75 9.13
N PRO A 44 -6.48 9.44 10.27
CA PRO A 44 -7.17 10.69 10.44
C PRO A 44 -6.61 11.61 9.37
N ARG A 45 -7.47 12.36 8.69
CA ARG A 45 -7.01 13.52 7.91
C ARG A 45 -6.43 14.51 8.91
N THR A 46 -5.20 14.30 9.35
CA THR A 46 -4.42 15.32 10.03
C THR A 46 -4.39 16.46 9.04
N ARG A 47 -5.21 17.47 9.33
CA ARG A 47 -5.13 18.80 8.74
C ARG A 47 -3.84 19.46 9.21
N THR A 48 -2.69 18.85 8.95
CA THR A 48 -1.62 19.66 8.38
C THR A 48 -2.04 19.78 6.94
N ALA A 49 -2.77 20.86 6.62
CA ALA A 49 -2.82 21.31 5.25
C ALA A 49 -1.37 21.22 4.74
N PRO A 50 -1.05 20.42 3.71
CA PRO A 50 0.04 20.85 2.88
C PRO A 50 -0.47 22.19 2.39
N GLU A 51 0.08 23.28 2.94
CA GLU A 51 0.03 24.56 2.28
C GLU A 51 0.32 24.25 0.82
N LYS A 52 -0.73 24.29 0.00
CA LYS A 52 -0.84 23.81 -1.38
C LYS A 52 0.41 23.04 -1.81
N SER A 53 0.34 21.70 -1.88
CA SER A 53 1.32 20.93 -2.65
C SER A 53 1.25 21.43 -4.09
N ASP A 54 1.98 22.52 -4.33
CA ASP A 54 2.19 23.11 -5.63
C ASP A 54 3.13 22.11 -6.27
N LEU A 55 2.54 21.19 -7.03
CA LEU A 55 3.26 20.20 -7.81
C LEU A 55 4.37 20.85 -8.66
N ARG A 56 4.24 22.15 -8.97
CA ARG A 56 5.24 23.00 -9.60
C ARG A 56 6.42 23.37 -8.69
N ALA A 57 6.18 23.60 -7.40
CA ALA A 57 7.22 23.84 -6.39
C ALA A 57 8.05 22.57 -6.13
N ASP A 58 7.40 21.41 -6.02
CA ASP A 58 8.11 20.11 -5.87
C ASP A 58 8.95 19.78 -7.11
N LEU A 59 8.44 20.04 -8.33
CA LEU A 59 9.21 19.92 -9.57
C LEU A 59 10.38 20.91 -9.66
N ALA A 60 10.25 22.11 -9.08
CA ALA A 60 11.32 23.09 -9.01
C ALA A 60 12.39 22.71 -7.97
N VAL A 61 12.01 22.02 -6.88
CA VAL A 61 12.91 21.48 -5.86
C VAL A 61 13.72 20.31 -6.42
N LEU A 62 13.10 19.39 -7.16
CA LEU A 62 13.83 18.34 -7.90
C LEU A 62 14.81 18.92 -8.94
N ARG A 63 14.54 20.12 -9.43
CA ARG A 63 15.43 20.87 -10.33
C ARG A 63 16.54 21.64 -9.61
N ARG A 64 16.52 21.70 -8.27
CA ARG A 64 17.60 22.28 -7.45
C ARG A 64 18.53 21.17 -6.97
N THR A 65 19.71 21.18 -7.55
CA THR A 65 20.81 20.22 -7.41
C THR A 65 21.52 20.07 -6.04
N PRO A 66 21.26 20.77 -4.92
CA PRO A 66 22.07 20.51 -3.73
C PRO A 66 21.25 19.93 -2.56
N VAL A 67 21.13 18.60 -2.49
CA VAL A 67 21.20 17.90 -1.20
C VAL A 67 22.03 16.62 -1.36
N LEU A 68 23.28 16.81 -1.79
CA LEU A 68 24.39 15.94 -1.41
C LEU A 68 24.88 16.46 -0.06
N LEU A 69 24.86 15.61 0.97
CA LEU A 69 25.36 15.79 2.35
C LEU A 69 24.30 16.12 3.41
N GLY A 70 23.79 15.03 3.98
CA GLY A 70 23.30 14.90 5.35
C GLY A 70 23.45 13.44 5.74
#